data_AF-A0A7S2EB38-F1
#
_entry.id   AF-A0A7S2EB38-F1
#
_cell.length_a   1.000
_cell.length_b   1.000
_cell.length_c   1.000
_cell.angle_alpha   90.00
_cell.angle_beta   90.00
_cell.angle_gamma   90.00
#
_symmetry.space_group_name_H-M   'P 1'
#
loop_
_entity.id
_entity.type
_entity.pdbx_description
1 polymer ?
#
loop_
_entity_poly.entity_id
_entity_poly.type
_entity_poly.pdbx_seq_one_letter_code
_entity_poly.pdbx_strand_id
1 'polypeptide(L)'
;ALLEEEGAVDAIALDDGTDEDDDEEDGVIPEEKLYVDCPECVARRERHFVSIMNEFKYVRGTLSKLRKRDVVRALLQSPAATVSRRARDDIKAPFLREINDGGLSMLNELLLRFGAPGIKRVLDLCADRSRHPVAFYCTAGKDRTGMITAIILSVLGVPDEDIVEDYGLSANVYAEMNDHKAMVGALSQRSLDPKTFLGAPPQVMRDTLVALRENYGSVEGYLDWIGFDEVSREKLRRALLNP
;
A
#
# COMPACT_ATOMS: atom_id res chain seq x y z
N ALA A 1 31.15 16.85 -59.05
CA ALA A 1 32.21 15.84 -59.18
C ALA A 1 32.03 14.88 -58.01
N LEU A 2 31.17 13.86 -58.15
CA LEU A 2 31.45 12.59 -58.86
C LEU A 2 32.73 11.96 -58.31
N LEU A 3 32.61 10.88 -57.53
CA LEU A 3 32.55 9.53 -58.08
C LEU A 3 31.88 8.56 -57.08
N GLU A 4 31.02 7.74 -57.66
CA GLU A 4 30.32 6.58 -57.13
C GLU A 4 31.26 5.37 -57.06
N GLU A 5 30.95 4.35 -56.25
CA GLU A 5 30.51 3.04 -56.76
C GLU A 5 30.21 2.03 -55.63
N GLU A 6 29.04 1.38 -55.79
CA GLU A 6 28.66 -0.03 -55.50
C GLU A 6 28.90 -0.61 -54.10
N GLY A 7 27.96 -1.30 -53.44
CA GLY A 7 26.79 -2.04 -53.91
C GLY A 7 26.80 -3.41 -53.24
N ALA A 8 25.90 -3.67 -52.28
CA ALA A 8 25.49 -5.01 -51.88
C ALA A 8 24.18 -4.92 -51.10
N VAL A 9 23.10 -5.24 -51.81
CA VAL A 9 21.80 -5.59 -51.27
C VAL A 9 21.89 -7.09 -51.00
N ASP A 10 21.59 -7.55 -49.78
CA ASP A 10 21.25 -8.96 -49.58
C ASP A 10 19.94 -9.06 -48.79
N ALA A 11 19.06 -9.86 -49.37
CA ALA A 11 17.71 -10.11 -48.94
C ALA A 11 17.67 -11.38 -48.09
N ILE A 12 16.82 -11.34 -47.05
CA ILE A 12 15.98 -12.43 -46.53
C ILE A 12 16.67 -13.77 -46.26
N ALA A 13 16.81 -14.10 -44.97
CA ALA A 13 16.59 -15.46 -44.48
C ALA A 13 15.48 -15.38 -43.42
N LEU A 14 14.28 -15.80 -43.83
CA LEU A 14 13.31 -16.40 -42.92
C LEU A 14 13.90 -17.75 -42.55
N ASP A 15 14.23 -17.94 -41.27
CA ASP A 15 14.57 -19.26 -40.75
C ASP A 15 13.30 -19.85 -40.14
N ASP A 16 12.85 -20.90 -40.82
CA ASP A 16 11.71 -21.73 -40.54
C ASP A 16 12.16 -22.97 -39.75
N GLY A 17 11.73 -23.02 -38.50
CA GLY A 17 11.54 -24.28 -37.80
C GLY A 17 12.72 -24.73 -36.95
N THR A 18 12.44 -24.89 -35.67
CA THR A 18 12.15 -26.24 -35.18
C THR A 18 11.40 -26.14 -33.86
N ASP A 19 10.27 -26.83 -33.82
CA ASP A 19 9.59 -27.21 -32.59
C ASP A 19 10.60 -27.93 -31.68
N GLU A 20 10.95 -27.32 -30.56
CA GLU A 20 11.41 -28.05 -29.39
C GLU A 20 10.28 -27.96 -28.36
N ASP A 21 9.49 -29.03 -28.34
CA ASP A 21 8.79 -29.51 -27.17
C ASP A 21 9.81 -29.56 -26.03
N ASP A 22 9.77 -28.59 -25.13
CA ASP A 22 10.40 -28.71 -23.81
C ASP A 22 9.31 -28.49 -22.76
N ASP A 23 9.09 -29.58 -22.05
CA ASP A 23 8.04 -29.83 -21.09
C ASP A 23 7.88 -28.70 -20.06
N GLU A 24 6.62 -28.44 -19.70
CA GLU A 24 6.21 -27.75 -18.48
C GLU A 24 6.77 -28.49 -17.24
N GLU A 25 8.04 -28.31 -16.93
CA GLU A 25 8.64 -28.75 -15.67
C GLU A 25 8.78 -27.54 -14.74
N ASP A 26 7.84 -27.48 -13.79
CA ASP A 26 7.79 -26.64 -12.59
C ASP A 26 8.32 -25.21 -12.77
N GLY A 27 7.42 -24.22 -12.85
CA GLY A 27 7.67 -22.77 -13.02
C GLY A 27 8.57 -22.08 -11.97
N VAL A 28 9.74 -22.64 -11.72
CA VAL A 28 10.80 -22.18 -10.85
C VAL A 28 11.85 -21.55 -11.75
N ILE A 29 11.91 -20.23 -11.72
CA ILE A 29 12.95 -19.46 -12.40
C ILE A 29 14.31 -19.87 -11.80
N PRO A 30 15.29 -20.31 -12.61
CA PRO A 30 16.64 -20.63 -12.14
C PRO A 30 17.27 -19.48 -11.33
N GLU A 31 17.99 -19.80 -10.25
CA GLU A 31 18.60 -18.83 -9.33
C GLU A 31 19.50 -17.80 -10.04
N GLU A 32 20.18 -18.24 -11.10
CA GLU A 32 21.08 -17.43 -11.90
C GLU A 32 20.33 -16.43 -12.81
N LYS A 33 19.02 -16.63 -13.01
CA LYS A 33 18.11 -15.70 -13.71
C LYS A 33 17.34 -14.79 -12.76
N LEU A 34 17.37 -15.04 -11.44
CA LEU A 34 16.67 -14.24 -10.43
C LEU A 34 17.34 -12.88 -10.17
N TYR A 35 18.65 -12.76 -10.42
CA TYR A 35 19.41 -11.53 -10.20
C TYR A 35 20.37 -11.27 -11.36
N VAL A 36 20.25 -10.08 -11.98
CA VAL A 36 21.29 -9.56 -12.87
C VAL A 36 22.25 -8.76 -12.01
N ASP A 37 23.51 -9.18 -11.95
CA ASP A 37 24.58 -8.37 -11.36
C ASP A 37 24.73 -7.10 -12.20
N CYS A 38 24.10 -6.02 -11.73
CA CYS A 38 24.22 -4.70 -12.34
C CYS A 38 25.30 -3.92 -11.60
N PRO A 39 26.48 -3.69 -12.20
CA PRO A 39 27.60 -2.98 -11.55
C PRO A 39 27.26 -1.52 -11.22
N GLU A 40 26.25 -0.95 -11.88
CA GLU A 40 25.74 0.40 -11.68
C GLU A 40 24.72 0.50 -10.52
N CYS A 41 24.23 -0.63 -10.00
CA CYS A 41 23.44 -0.69 -8.77
C CYS A 41 24.34 -0.43 -7.56
N VAL A 42 24.79 0.81 -7.41
CA VAL A 42 25.47 1.30 -6.22
C VAL A 42 24.61 0.90 -5.00
N ALA A 43 25.21 0.13 -4.10
CA ALA A 43 24.60 -0.45 -2.91
C ALA A 43 24.00 0.60 -1.94
N ARG A 44 22.89 1.22 -2.31
CA ARG A 44 22.09 2.07 -1.42
C ARG A 44 21.10 1.21 -0.67
N ARG A 45 21.52 0.72 0.51
CA ARG A 45 20.59 0.21 1.52
C ARG A 45 19.94 1.38 2.26
N GLU A 46 19.12 2.17 1.57
CA GLU A 46 18.36 3.25 2.20
C GLU A 46 17.07 2.70 2.81
N ARG A 47 16.82 3.01 4.08
CA ARG A 47 15.60 2.59 4.80
C ARG A 47 14.84 3.81 5.28
N HIS A 48 13.59 3.94 4.85
CA HIS A 48 12.70 5.00 5.27
C HIS A 48 11.64 4.49 6.24
N PHE A 49 11.50 5.16 7.38
CA PHE A 49 10.39 4.94 8.30
C PHE A 49 9.30 5.99 8.04
N VAL A 50 8.26 5.59 7.31
CA VAL A 50 7.15 6.49 6.93
C VAL A 50 5.92 6.18 7.77
N SER A 51 5.55 7.10 8.66
CA SER A 51 4.39 6.94 9.53
C SER A 51 3.09 7.30 8.81
N ILE A 52 2.37 6.29 8.31
CA ILE A 52 1.00 6.44 7.76
C ILE A 52 -0.04 6.45 8.89
N MET A 53 0.30 5.86 10.04
CA MET A 53 -0.58 5.77 11.21
C MET A 53 0.05 6.53 12.38
N ASN A 54 -0.45 7.73 12.67
CA ASN A 54 -0.04 8.53 13.82
C ASN A 54 -1.17 8.60 14.84
N GLU A 55 -1.16 7.73 15.85
CA GLU A 55 -2.22 7.57 16.86
C GLU A 55 -2.81 8.90 17.38
N PHE A 56 -2.00 9.94 17.60
CA PHE A 56 -2.47 11.25 18.07
C PHE A 56 -3.33 12.00 17.04
N LYS A 57 -3.00 11.90 15.74
CA LYS A 57 -3.79 12.51 14.66
C LYS A 57 -5.14 11.80 14.51
N TYR A 58 -5.17 10.48 14.67
CA TYR A 58 -6.39 9.67 14.55
C TYR A 58 -7.32 9.95 15.73
N VAL A 59 -6.80 9.96 16.96
CA VAL A 59 -7.61 10.29 18.15
C VAL A 59 -8.21 11.69 18.05
N ARG A 60 -7.40 12.71 17.68
CA ARG A 60 -7.90 14.09 17.53
C ARG A 60 -8.89 14.24 16.36
N GLY A 61 -8.65 13.55 15.26
CA GLY A 61 -9.51 13.55 14.08
C GLY A 61 -10.86 12.87 14.32
N THR A 62 -10.87 11.72 14.99
CA THR A 62 -12.10 10.98 15.30
C THR A 62 -12.87 11.60 16.47
N LEU A 63 -12.20 12.26 17.42
CA LEU A 63 -12.86 13.12 18.42
C LEU A 63 -13.77 14.18 17.79
N SER A 64 -13.48 14.64 16.56
CA SER A 64 -14.35 15.57 15.82
C SER A 64 -15.62 14.92 15.24
N LYS A 65 -15.62 13.59 15.07
CA LYS A 65 -16.78 12.79 14.61
C LYS A 65 -17.61 12.22 15.78
N LEU A 66 -17.06 12.14 16.99
CA LEU A 66 -17.78 11.65 18.18
C LEU A 66 -18.89 12.62 18.60
N ARG A 67 -20.01 12.08 19.09
CA ARG A 67 -21.10 12.91 19.64
C ARG A 67 -20.57 13.69 20.84
N LYS A 68 -20.95 14.97 20.94
CA LYS A 68 -20.50 15.90 22.01
C LYS A 68 -20.63 15.32 23.42
N ARG A 69 -21.66 14.49 23.67
CA ARG A 69 -21.89 13.81 24.95
C ARG A 69 -20.79 12.81 25.33
N ASP A 70 -20.21 12.11 24.35
CA ASP A 70 -19.22 11.06 24.58
C ASP A 70 -17.83 11.67 24.79
N VAL A 71 -17.54 12.77 24.09
CA VAL A 71 -16.34 13.60 24.33
C VAL A 71 -16.36 14.20 25.74
N VAL A 72 -17.50 14.78 26.15
CA VAL A 72 -17.67 15.35 27.50
C VAL A 72 -17.56 14.25 28.57
N ARG A 73 -18.14 13.07 28.35
CA ARG A 73 -18.01 11.93 29.27
C ARG A 73 -16.54 11.48 29.41
N ALA A 74 -15.81 11.38 28.30
CA ALA A 74 -14.39 11.01 28.31
C ALA A 74 -13.52 12.04 29.05
N LEU A 75 -13.79 13.34 28.87
CA LEU A 75 -13.09 14.43 29.56
C LEU A 75 -13.41 14.49 31.07
N LEU A 76 -14.68 14.29 31.44
CA LEU A 76 -15.11 14.26 32.85
C LEU A 76 -14.50 13.09 33.64
N GLN A 77 -14.24 11.97 32.98
CA GLN A 77 -13.62 10.79 33.61
C GLN A 77 -12.09 10.91 33.78
N SER A 78 -11.44 11.98 33.31
CA SER A 78 -9.99 12.12 33.41
C SER A 78 -9.51 13.57 33.59
N PRO A 79 -9.62 14.15 34.80
CA PRO A 79 -9.00 15.43 35.12
C PRO A 79 -7.45 15.40 35.09
N ALA A 80 -6.85 14.21 35.06
CA ALA A 80 -5.40 13.99 35.12
C ALA A 80 -4.82 13.50 33.77
N ALA A 81 -5.24 14.11 32.66
CA ALA A 81 -4.83 13.73 31.30
C ALA A 81 -3.32 13.92 30.99
N THR A 82 -2.51 14.31 31.98
CA THR A 82 -1.08 14.56 31.80
C THR A 82 -0.15 13.46 32.31
N VAL A 83 -0.58 12.44 33.11
CA VAL A 83 0.42 11.60 33.83
C VAL A 83 0.22 10.07 33.84
N SER A 84 -0.99 9.47 33.75
CA SER A 84 -1.11 8.00 33.92
C SER A 84 -1.44 7.21 32.63
N ARG A 85 -0.88 5.99 32.51
CA ARG A 85 -1.18 5.02 31.42
C ARG A 85 -2.68 4.68 31.39
N ARG A 86 -3.29 4.53 32.57
CA ARG A 86 -4.72 4.24 32.76
C ARG A 86 -5.63 5.34 32.20
N ALA A 87 -5.30 6.61 32.44
CA ALA A 87 -6.05 7.74 31.89
C ALA A 87 -5.94 7.82 30.35
N ARG A 88 -4.78 7.46 29.78
CA ARG A 88 -4.65 7.33 28.32
C ARG A 88 -5.50 6.19 27.75
N ASP A 89 -5.57 5.07 28.45
CA ASP A 89 -6.38 3.91 28.04
C ASP A 89 -7.88 4.25 28.09
N ASP A 90 -8.33 4.99 29.12
CA ASP A 90 -9.73 5.43 29.25
C ASP A 90 -10.14 6.46 28.17
N ILE A 91 -9.23 7.35 27.76
CA ILE A 91 -9.45 8.29 26.65
C ILE A 91 -9.54 7.56 25.31
N LYS A 92 -8.77 6.47 25.13
CA LYS A 92 -8.75 5.68 23.89
C LYS A 92 -9.92 4.70 23.79
N ALA A 93 -10.50 4.26 24.91
CA ALA A 93 -11.57 3.27 24.94
C ALA A 93 -12.78 3.58 24.01
N PRO A 94 -13.38 4.78 24.01
CA PRO A 94 -14.49 5.08 23.10
C PRO A 94 -14.06 5.09 21.63
N PHE A 95 -12.84 5.52 21.32
CA PHE A 95 -12.28 5.48 19.97
C PHE A 95 -12.03 4.05 19.49
N LEU A 96 -11.48 3.20 20.35
CA LEU A 96 -11.23 1.79 20.04
C LEU A 96 -12.53 1.02 19.81
N ARG A 97 -13.61 1.37 20.54
CA ARG A 97 -14.95 0.82 20.26
C ARG A 97 -15.44 1.22 18.88
N GLU A 98 -15.37 2.51 18.54
CA GLU A 98 -15.77 2.98 17.22
C GLU A 98 -14.97 2.32 16.08
N ILE A 99 -13.66 2.11 16.27
CA ILE A 99 -12.84 1.38 15.30
C ILE A 99 -13.25 -0.09 15.21
N ASN A 100 -13.48 -0.76 16.34
CA ASN A 100 -13.91 -2.15 16.33
C ASN A 100 -15.30 -2.32 15.69
N ASP A 101 -16.21 -1.38 15.92
CA ASP A 101 -17.56 -1.37 15.36
C ASP A 101 -17.54 -1.01 13.86
N GLY A 102 -16.67 -0.08 13.45
CA GLY A 102 -16.50 0.34 12.05
C GLY A 102 -15.62 -0.59 11.21
N GLY A 103 -14.87 -1.49 11.86
CA GLY A 103 -14.04 -2.51 11.23
C GLY A 103 -12.95 -1.98 10.29
N LEU A 104 -12.56 -2.81 9.33
CA LEU A 104 -11.47 -2.52 8.39
C LEU A 104 -11.79 -1.36 7.44
N SER A 105 -13.05 -1.19 7.04
CA SER A 105 -13.45 -0.10 6.15
C SER A 105 -13.26 1.28 6.81
N MET A 106 -13.66 1.42 8.08
CA MET A 106 -13.36 2.63 8.87
C MET A 106 -11.86 2.84 9.03
N LEU A 107 -11.09 1.78 9.31
CA LEU A 107 -9.64 1.88 9.40
C LEU A 107 -9.03 2.43 8.11
N ASN A 108 -9.46 1.95 6.95
CA ASN A 108 -8.98 2.42 5.66
C ASN A 108 -9.35 3.89 5.40
N GLU A 109 -10.58 4.31 5.70
CA GLU A 109 -10.97 5.72 5.58
C GLU A 109 -10.05 6.63 6.43
N LEU A 110 -9.76 6.21 7.67
CA LEU A 110 -8.87 6.95 8.55
C LEU A 110 -7.42 6.96 8.04
N LEU A 111 -6.93 5.85 7.48
CA LEU A 111 -5.60 5.75 6.86
C LEU A 111 -5.45 6.72 5.69
N LEU A 112 -6.42 6.77 4.78
CA LEU A 112 -6.42 7.69 3.63
C LEU A 112 -6.37 9.14 4.08
N ARG A 113 -7.19 9.50 5.08
CA ARG A 113 -7.32 10.88 5.52
C ARG A 113 -6.14 11.36 6.37
N PHE A 114 -5.73 10.59 7.38
CA PHE A 114 -4.71 11.03 8.35
C PHE A 114 -3.29 10.57 7.98
N GLY A 115 -3.19 9.56 7.11
CA GLY A 115 -1.94 9.06 6.55
C GLY A 115 -1.48 9.79 5.30
N ALA A 116 -2.26 10.73 4.75
CA ALA A 116 -1.99 11.46 3.51
C ALA A 116 -0.52 11.92 3.31
N PRO A 117 0.14 12.61 4.27
CA PRO A 117 1.56 13.00 4.10
C PRO A 117 2.51 11.80 3.98
N GLY A 118 2.20 10.72 4.70
CA GLY A 118 2.97 9.47 4.63
C GLY A 118 2.73 8.74 3.31
N ILE A 119 1.48 8.65 2.86
CA ILE A 119 1.12 8.07 1.56
C ILE A 119 1.86 8.81 0.44
N LYS A 120 1.76 10.14 0.39
CA LYS A 120 2.50 10.97 -0.57
C LYS A 120 4.00 10.68 -0.53
N ARG A 121 4.60 10.59 0.66
CA ARG A 121 6.03 10.31 0.80
C ARG A 121 6.42 8.95 0.23
N VAL A 122 5.59 7.92 0.40
CA VAL A 122 5.87 6.60 -0.20
C VAL A 122 5.74 6.67 -1.72
N LEU A 123 4.70 7.32 -2.24
CA LEU A 123 4.52 7.51 -3.69
C LEU A 123 5.68 8.29 -4.33
N ASP A 124 6.17 9.35 -3.67
CA ASP A 124 7.35 10.11 -4.12
C ASP A 124 8.60 9.23 -4.21
N LEU A 125 8.77 8.27 -3.27
CA LEU A 125 9.89 7.33 -3.28
C LEU A 125 9.75 6.30 -4.40
N CYS A 126 8.55 5.79 -4.63
CA CYS A 126 8.27 4.84 -5.72
C CYS A 126 8.40 5.52 -7.10
N ALA A 127 8.12 6.81 -7.21
CA ALA A 127 8.23 7.55 -8.47
C ALA A 127 9.68 7.90 -8.87
N ASP A 128 10.63 7.80 -7.94
CA ASP A 128 12.05 8.07 -8.19
C ASP A 128 12.75 6.79 -8.68
N ARG A 129 12.86 6.65 -10.00
CA ARG A 129 13.49 5.50 -10.68
C ARG A 129 14.93 5.23 -10.21
N SER A 130 15.66 6.24 -9.74
CA SER A 130 17.02 6.04 -9.20
C SER A 130 17.06 5.23 -7.90
N ARG A 131 15.91 4.95 -7.30
CA ARG A 131 15.75 4.17 -6.06
C ARG A 131 15.31 2.73 -6.29
N HIS A 132 15.05 2.35 -7.54
CA HIS A 132 14.54 1.02 -7.83
C HIS A 132 15.67 -0.02 -7.75
N PRO A 133 15.38 -1.26 -7.29
CA PRO A 133 14.07 -1.76 -6.86
C PRO A 133 13.63 -1.24 -5.47
N VAL A 134 12.32 -1.01 -5.29
CA VAL A 134 11.72 -0.54 -4.03
C VAL A 134 10.84 -1.63 -3.42
N ALA A 135 11.08 -1.95 -2.14
CA ALA A 135 10.18 -2.75 -1.33
C ALA A 135 9.59 -1.88 -0.20
N PHE A 136 8.27 -1.95 0.00
CA PHE A 136 7.60 -1.34 1.15
C PHE A 136 6.70 -2.36 1.84
N TYR A 137 6.69 -2.33 3.16
CA TYR A 137 5.92 -3.26 3.97
C TYR A 137 5.43 -2.57 5.25
N CYS A 138 4.33 -3.07 5.77
CA CYS A 138 3.86 -2.75 7.11
C CYS A 138 4.10 -3.95 8.04
N THR A 139 3.43 -4.02 9.18
CA THR A 139 3.66 -5.15 10.11
C THR A 139 3.23 -6.49 9.51
N ALA A 140 2.07 -6.52 8.85
CA ALA A 140 1.49 -7.75 8.30
C ALA A 140 1.34 -7.72 6.77
N GLY A 141 1.88 -6.70 6.11
CA GLY A 141 1.77 -6.57 4.64
C GLY A 141 0.35 -6.33 4.09
N LYS A 142 -0.69 -6.22 4.92
CA LYS A 142 -2.09 -6.15 4.49
C LYS A 142 -2.64 -4.72 4.36
N ASP A 143 -2.91 -4.03 5.47
CA ASP A 143 -3.77 -2.85 5.42
C ASP A 143 -3.07 -1.62 4.83
N ARG A 144 -1.95 -1.19 5.43
CA ARG A 144 -1.18 -0.02 4.97
C ARG A 144 -0.44 -0.28 3.67
N THR A 145 0.05 -1.51 3.49
CA THR A 145 0.73 -1.93 2.26
C THR A 145 -0.29 -2.03 1.14
N GLY A 146 -1.38 -2.80 1.32
CA GLY A 146 -2.43 -2.97 0.32
C GLY A 146 -3.09 -1.65 -0.08
N MET A 147 -3.26 -0.69 0.84
CA MET A 147 -3.73 0.65 0.49
C MET A 147 -2.79 1.39 -0.46
N ILE A 148 -1.47 1.37 -0.19
CA ILE A 148 -0.49 2.01 -1.07
C ILE A 148 -0.45 1.28 -2.41
N THR A 149 -0.45 -0.06 -2.40
CA THR A 149 -0.48 -0.89 -3.60
C THR A 149 -1.69 -0.56 -4.46
N ALA A 150 -2.89 -0.52 -3.87
CA ALA A 150 -4.12 -0.16 -4.57
C ALA A 150 -4.03 1.23 -5.24
N ILE A 151 -3.51 2.23 -4.53
CA ILE A 151 -3.30 3.57 -5.10
C ILE A 151 -2.31 3.54 -6.27
N ILE A 152 -1.19 2.82 -6.13
CA ILE A 152 -0.19 2.69 -7.21
C ILE A 152 -0.84 2.02 -8.42
N LEU A 153 -1.49 0.87 -8.24
CA LEU A 153 -2.15 0.13 -9.32
C LEU A 153 -3.23 0.97 -10.02
N SER A 154 -4.02 1.75 -9.27
CA SER A 154 -4.96 2.70 -9.87
C SER A 154 -4.27 3.76 -10.73
N VAL A 155 -3.11 4.31 -10.32
CA VAL A 155 -2.34 5.26 -11.14
C VAL A 155 -1.81 4.61 -12.42
N LEU A 156 -1.48 3.32 -12.37
CA LEU A 156 -1.04 2.53 -13.52
C LEU A 156 -2.21 2.12 -14.44
N GLY A 157 -3.46 2.43 -14.07
CA GLY A 157 -4.65 2.12 -14.87
C GLY A 157 -5.15 0.68 -14.75
N VAL A 158 -4.74 -0.03 -13.69
CA VAL A 158 -5.21 -1.39 -13.41
C VAL A 158 -6.71 -1.36 -13.02
N PRO A 159 -7.54 -2.26 -13.56
CA PRO A 159 -8.95 -2.37 -13.19
C PRO A 159 -9.18 -2.58 -11.70
N ASP A 160 -10.27 -2.01 -11.17
CA ASP A 160 -10.64 -2.12 -9.76
C ASP A 160 -10.77 -3.58 -9.27
N GLU A 161 -11.29 -4.47 -10.12
CA GLU A 161 -11.48 -5.87 -9.76
C GLU A 161 -10.14 -6.57 -9.50
N ASP A 162 -9.13 -6.30 -10.35
CA ASP A 162 -7.79 -6.86 -10.20
C ASP A 162 -7.10 -6.31 -8.94
N ILE A 163 -7.31 -5.02 -8.63
CA ILE A 163 -6.82 -4.40 -7.38
C ILE A 163 -7.46 -5.04 -6.15
N VAL A 164 -8.76 -5.32 -6.23
CA VAL A 164 -9.53 -5.95 -5.16
C VAL A 164 -9.10 -7.41 -4.95
N GLU A 165 -8.82 -8.12 -6.04
CA GLU A 165 -8.29 -9.48 -6.02
C GLU A 165 -6.88 -9.54 -5.41
N ASP A 166 -5.96 -8.67 -5.84
CA ASP A 166 -4.60 -8.56 -5.29
C ASP A 166 -4.63 -8.33 -3.77
N TYR A 167 -5.48 -7.41 -3.30
CA TYR A 167 -5.67 -7.22 -1.85
C TYR A 167 -6.17 -8.48 -1.15
N GLY A 168 -7.08 -9.22 -1.78
CA GLY A 168 -7.64 -10.47 -1.25
C GLY A 168 -6.60 -11.55 -1.01
N LEU A 169 -5.55 -11.62 -1.83
CA LEU A 169 -4.43 -12.56 -1.66
C LEU A 169 -3.70 -12.37 -0.33
N SER A 170 -3.76 -11.17 0.25
CA SER A 170 -3.18 -10.88 1.57
C SER A 170 -3.91 -11.58 2.74
N ALA A 171 -5.03 -12.27 2.49
CA ALA A 171 -5.76 -13.00 3.53
C ALA A 171 -4.95 -14.20 4.10
N ASN A 172 -4.11 -14.82 3.27
CA ASN A 172 -3.36 -16.02 3.63
C ASN A 172 -2.07 -15.74 4.40
N VAL A 173 -1.61 -14.48 4.43
CA VAL A 173 -0.36 -14.06 5.09
C VAL A 173 -0.29 -14.56 6.53
N TYR A 174 -1.41 -14.55 7.26
CA TYR A 174 -1.43 -14.97 8.67
C TYR A 174 -1.44 -16.48 8.87
N ALA A 175 -1.96 -17.24 7.90
CA ALA A 175 -1.93 -18.71 7.95
C ALA A 175 -0.52 -19.22 7.63
N GLU A 176 0.16 -18.60 6.67
CA GLU A 176 1.48 -19.00 6.19
C GLU A 176 2.62 -18.60 7.13
N MET A 177 2.50 -17.48 7.85
CA MET A 177 3.55 -17.01 8.76
C MET A 177 3.69 -17.83 10.05
N ASN A 178 2.81 -18.80 10.32
CA ASN A 178 2.76 -19.59 11.57
C ASN A 178 2.75 -18.73 12.87
N ASP A 179 2.51 -17.43 12.74
CA ASP A 179 2.63 -16.40 13.79
C ASP A 179 1.27 -15.83 14.22
N HIS A 180 0.20 -16.58 13.90
CA HIS A 180 -1.17 -16.22 14.20
C HIS A 180 -1.36 -15.85 15.68
N LYS A 181 -0.72 -16.59 16.59
CA LYS A 181 -0.80 -16.33 18.04
C LYS A 181 -0.15 -15.00 18.45
N ALA A 182 1.02 -14.65 17.90
CA ALA A 182 1.64 -13.38 18.27
C ALA A 182 0.87 -12.20 17.68
N MET A 183 0.30 -12.34 16.49
CA MET A 183 -0.51 -11.30 15.86
C MET A 183 -1.86 -11.10 16.55
N VAL A 184 -2.55 -12.19 16.94
CA VAL A 184 -3.72 -12.12 17.85
C VAL A 184 -3.34 -11.41 19.15
N GLY A 185 -2.17 -11.75 19.72
CA GLY A 185 -1.63 -11.09 20.91
C GLY A 185 -1.38 -9.60 20.70
N ALA A 186 -0.79 -9.20 19.58
CA ALA A 186 -0.49 -7.81 19.25
C ALA A 186 -1.75 -6.97 19.01
N LEU A 187 -2.78 -7.54 18.36
CA LEU A 187 -4.09 -6.90 18.19
C LEU A 187 -4.80 -6.75 19.53
N SER A 188 -4.80 -7.81 20.35
CA SER A 188 -5.42 -7.80 21.68
C SER A 188 -4.74 -6.80 22.62
N GLN A 189 -3.41 -6.67 22.56
CA GLN A 189 -2.66 -5.65 23.30
C GLN A 189 -3.00 -4.22 22.88
N ARG A 190 -3.53 -4.03 21.66
CA ARG A 190 -4.04 -2.75 21.14
C ARG A 190 -5.55 -2.63 21.27
N SER A 191 -6.21 -3.58 21.94
CA SER A 191 -7.67 -3.64 22.11
C SER A 191 -8.45 -3.65 20.79
N LEU A 192 -7.87 -4.25 19.74
CA LEU A 192 -8.52 -4.49 18.45
C LEU A 192 -9.04 -5.92 18.39
N ASP A 193 -10.25 -6.12 17.83
CA ASP A 193 -10.84 -7.45 17.67
C ASP A 193 -10.11 -8.28 16.59
N PRO A 194 -9.41 -9.37 16.96
CA PRO A 194 -8.71 -10.19 15.97
C PRO A 194 -9.64 -10.75 14.88
N LYS A 195 -10.90 -11.06 15.19
CA LYS A 195 -11.85 -11.59 14.19
C LYS A 195 -12.10 -10.59 13.06
N THR A 196 -12.12 -9.32 13.39
CA THR A 196 -12.38 -8.22 12.45
C THR A 196 -11.13 -7.82 11.69
N PHE A 197 -9.96 -7.83 12.34
CA PHE A 197 -8.75 -7.22 11.78
C PHE A 197 -7.76 -8.20 11.15
N LEU A 198 -7.91 -9.51 11.35
CA LEU A 198 -6.99 -10.52 10.79
C LEU A 198 -7.24 -10.83 9.31
N GLY A 199 -8.46 -10.74 8.80
CA GLY A 199 -8.74 -11.07 7.40
C GLY A 199 -8.36 -9.96 6.42
N ALA A 200 -8.32 -10.28 5.12
CA ALA A 200 -8.28 -9.32 4.01
C ALA A 200 -9.52 -9.48 3.10
N PRO A 201 -10.74 -9.14 3.56
CA PRO A 201 -11.94 -9.35 2.75
C PRO A 201 -11.89 -8.44 1.51
N PRO A 202 -12.05 -8.96 0.27
CA PRO A 202 -12.04 -8.15 -0.96
C PRO A 202 -13.01 -6.96 -0.91
N GLN A 203 -14.16 -7.15 -0.27
CA GLN A 203 -15.16 -6.10 -0.07
C GLN A 203 -14.60 -4.85 0.64
N VAL A 204 -13.64 -5.01 1.55
CA VAL A 204 -13.00 -3.87 2.25
C VAL A 204 -12.25 -2.99 1.25
N MET A 205 -11.51 -3.58 0.31
CA MET A 205 -10.81 -2.81 -0.71
C MET A 205 -11.79 -2.17 -1.69
N ARG A 206 -12.83 -2.89 -2.08
CA ARG A 206 -13.91 -2.35 -2.92
C ARG A 206 -14.55 -1.11 -2.29
N ASP A 207 -14.93 -1.20 -1.02
CA ASP A 207 -15.50 -0.08 -0.27
C ASP A 207 -14.50 1.08 -0.15
N THR A 208 -13.22 0.78 -0.02
CA THR A 208 -12.15 1.80 0.05
C THR A 208 -12.05 2.59 -1.26
N LEU A 209 -12.07 1.91 -2.41
CA LEU A 209 -12.04 2.56 -3.73
C LEU A 209 -13.31 3.38 -3.98
N VAL A 210 -14.49 2.88 -3.57
CA VAL A 210 -15.75 3.64 -3.60
C VAL A 210 -15.64 4.90 -2.74
N ALA A 211 -15.20 4.76 -1.48
CA ALA A 211 -15.06 5.89 -0.56
C ALA A 211 -14.07 6.94 -1.07
N LEU A 212 -12.99 6.55 -1.75
CA LEU A 212 -12.08 7.47 -2.42
C LEU A 212 -12.82 8.35 -3.44
N ARG A 213 -13.61 7.72 -4.31
CA ARG A 213 -14.36 8.44 -5.36
C ARG A 213 -15.46 9.31 -4.79
N GLU A 214 -16.18 8.84 -3.78
CA GLU A 214 -17.25 9.62 -3.15
C GLU A 214 -16.70 10.86 -2.43
N ASN A 215 -15.56 10.73 -1.74
CA ASN A 215 -15.01 11.83 -0.93
C ASN A 215 -14.11 12.79 -1.72
N TYR A 216 -13.49 12.33 -2.81
CA TYR A 216 -12.48 13.09 -3.55
C TYR A 216 -12.77 13.19 -5.05
N GLY A 217 -13.88 12.64 -5.54
CA GLY A 217 -14.30 12.65 -6.95
C GLY A 217 -13.66 11.53 -7.77
N SER A 218 -12.37 11.25 -7.57
CA SER A 218 -11.66 10.11 -8.17
C SER A 218 -10.44 9.73 -7.33
N VAL A 219 -9.72 8.67 -7.72
CA VAL A 219 -8.42 8.34 -7.12
C VAL A 219 -7.42 9.47 -7.39
N GLU A 220 -7.41 10.03 -8.59
CA GLU A 220 -6.61 11.20 -8.97
C GLU A 220 -6.99 12.43 -8.15
N GLY A 221 -8.29 12.64 -7.88
CA GLY A 221 -8.74 13.72 -7.00
C GLY A 221 -8.19 13.59 -5.58
N TYR A 222 -8.09 12.38 -5.05
CA TYR A 222 -7.40 12.13 -3.78
C TYR A 222 -5.90 12.43 -3.88
N LEU A 223 -5.26 12.01 -4.97
CA LEU A 223 -3.83 12.23 -5.21
C LEU A 223 -3.51 13.74 -5.33
N ASP A 224 -4.34 14.50 -6.02
CA ASP A 224 -4.24 15.96 -6.08
C ASP A 224 -4.39 16.58 -4.68
N TRP A 225 -5.36 16.10 -3.89
CA TRP A 225 -5.58 16.59 -2.52
C TRP A 225 -4.37 16.35 -1.60
N ILE A 226 -3.65 15.24 -1.75
CA ILE A 226 -2.41 14.98 -1.00
C ILE A 226 -1.16 15.64 -1.61
N GLY A 227 -1.31 16.36 -2.74
CA GLY A 227 -0.22 17.03 -3.44
C GLY A 227 0.64 16.10 -4.32
N PHE A 228 0.11 14.95 -4.72
CA PHE A 228 0.71 14.03 -5.69
C PHE A 228 0.05 14.26 -7.06
N ASP A 229 0.43 15.36 -7.68
CA ASP A 229 -0.13 15.89 -8.92
C ASP A 229 0.13 15.01 -10.16
N GLU A 230 -0.40 15.43 -11.31
CA GLU A 230 -0.24 14.69 -12.58
C GLU A 230 1.22 14.49 -12.98
N VAL A 231 2.09 15.47 -12.70
CA VAL A 231 3.53 15.35 -12.98
C VAL A 231 4.15 14.23 -12.15
N SER A 232 3.74 14.10 -10.89
CA SER A 232 4.20 13.04 -9.99
C SER A 232 3.64 11.67 -10.37
N ARG A 233 2.36 11.61 -10.77
CA ARG A 233 1.72 10.39 -11.31
C ARG A 233 2.41 9.90 -12.57
N GLU A 234 2.75 10.79 -13.49
CA GLU A 234 3.44 10.43 -14.72
C GLU A 234 4.87 9.92 -14.46
N LYS A 235 5.58 10.51 -13.50
CA LYS A 235 6.87 9.96 -13.05
C LYS A 235 6.73 8.54 -12.51
N LEU A 236 5.69 8.28 -11.71
CA LEU A 236 5.42 6.94 -11.19
C LEU A 236 5.11 5.94 -12.31
N ARG A 237 4.25 6.30 -13.27
CA ARG A 237 3.97 5.45 -14.44
C ARG A 237 5.24 5.09 -15.21
N ARG A 238 6.08 6.08 -15.51
CA ARG A 238 7.36 5.86 -16.21
C ARG A 238 8.34 5.00 -15.42
N ALA A 239 8.34 5.12 -14.10
CA ALA A 239 9.22 4.34 -13.25
C ALA A 239 8.81 2.85 -13.19
N LEU A 240 7.52 2.54 -13.35
CA LEU A 240 7.00 1.18 -13.15
C LEU A 240 6.58 0.44 -14.43
N LEU A 241 6.21 1.14 -15.51
CA LEU A 241 5.75 0.51 -16.76
C LEU A 241 6.82 0.42 -17.86
N ASN A 242 7.82 1.31 -17.82
CA ASN A 242 8.87 1.39 -18.84
C ASN A 242 10.24 1.10 -18.21
N PRO A 243 10.53 -0.18 -17.89
CA PRO A 243 11.74 -0.61 -17.19
C PRO A 243 13.04 -0.30 -17.94
#